data_AF-A0A090X3X2-F1
#
_entry.id   AF-A0A090X3X2-F1
#
_cell.length_a   1.000
_cell.length_b   1.000
_cell.length_c   1.000
_cell.angle_alpha   90.00
_cell.angle_beta   90.00
_cell.angle_gamma   90.00
#
_symmetry.space_group_name_H-M   'P 1'
#
loop_
_entity.id
_entity.type
_entity.pdbx_description
1 polymer ?
#
loop_
_entity_poly.entity_id
_entity_poly.type
_entity_poly.pdbx_seq_one_letter_code
_entity_poly.pdbx_strand_id
1 'polypeptide(L)' 'MKKNFAYVLLVVVVVLIGVHVSRMNFDDLSWEANQSPYTGLIIAVLIGVLVTVRLIKGEPKI' A
#
# COMPACT_ATOMS: atom_id res chain seq x y z
N MET A 1 4.07 -20.20 -9.12
CA MET A 1 4.92 -19.25 -8.37
C MET A 1 4.45 -17.79 -8.43
N LYS A 2 4.09 -17.23 -9.59
CA LYS A 2 3.76 -15.79 -9.74
C LYS A 2 2.61 -15.28 -8.84
N LYS A 3 1.53 -16.07 -8.69
CA LYS A 3 0.41 -15.70 -7.81
C LYS A 3 0.82 -15.65 -6.34
N ASN A 4 1.65 -16.59 -5.88
CA ASN A 4 2.17 -16.62 -4.51
C ASN A 4 2.98 -15.36 -4.19
N PHE A 5 3.81 -14.89 -5.13
CA PHE A 5 4.57 -13.65 -4.97
C PHE A 5 3.66 -12.41 -4.86
N ALA A 6 2.61 -12.33 -5.68
CA ALA A 6 1.64 -11.24 -5.60
C ALA A 6 0.84 -11.25 -4.28
N TYR A 7 0.51 -12.42 -3.72
CA TYR A 7 -0.09 -12.51 -2.38
C TYR A 7 0.88 -12.05 -1.29
N VAL A 8 2.17 -12.40 -1.38
CA VAL A 8 3.20 -11.89 -0.46
C VAL A 8 3.30 -10.36 -0.54
N LEU A 9 3.30 -9.80 -1.75
CA LEU A 9 3.29 -8.34 -1.94
C LEU A 9 2.06 -7.68 -1.33
N LEU A 10 0.88 -8.29 -1.43
CA LEU A 10 -0.33 -7.77 -0.78
C LEU A 10 -0.18 -7.75 0.75
N VAL A 11 0.38 -8.79 1.34
CA VAL A 11 0.66 -8.82 2.79
C VAL A 11 1.63 -7.70 3.17
N VAL A 12 2.70 -7.49 2.39
CA VAL A 12 3.65 -6.39 2.60
C VAL A 12 2.96 -5.03 2.53
N VAL A 13 2.06 -4.82 1.56
CA VAL A 13 1.28 -3.57 1.45
C VAL A 13 0.42 -3.34 2.70
N VAL A 14 -0.26 -4.37 3.21
CA VAL A 14 -1.08 -4.25 4.43
C VAL A 14 -0.22 -3.88 5.64
N VAL A 15 0.96 -4.49 5.77
CA VAL A 15 1.91 -4.15 6.85
C VAL A 15 2.40 -2.71 6.71
N LEU A 16 2.75 -2.26 5.51
CA LEU A 16 3.19 -0.88 5.26
C LEU A 16 2.11 0.15 5.60
N ILE A 17 0.86 -0.12 5.24
CA ILE A 17 -0.29 0.71 5.63
C ILE A 17 -0.35 0.81 7.17
N GLY A 18 -0.26 -0.32 7.86
CA GLY A 18 -0.25 -0.34 9.33
C GLY A 18 0.87 0.50 9.94
N VAL A 19 2.10 0.39 9.39
CA VAL A 19 3.26 1.18 9.84
C VAL A 19 3.05 2.69 9.64
N HIS A 20 2.48 3.10 8.50
CA HIS A 20 2.24 4.52 8.27
C HIS A 20 1.12 5.06 9.17
N VAL A 21 0.03 4.30 9.36
CA VAL A 21 -1.04 4.65 10.29
C VAL A 21 -0.52 4.75 11.72
N SER A 22 0.34 3.82 12.17
CA SER A 22 0.87 3.84 13.54
C SER A 22 1.80 5.01 13.83
N ARG A 23 2.30 5.70 12.79
CA ARG A 23 3.19 6.87 12.90
C ARG A 23 2.47 8.19 12.69
N MET A 24 1.16 8.16 12.45
CA MET A 24 0.37 9.38 12.34
C MET A 24 0.27 10.08 13.69
N ASN A 25 0.35 11.40 13.65
CA ASN A 25 -0.02 12.25 14.76
C ASN A 25 -1.55 12.34 14.80
N PHE A 26 -2.16 11.62 15.76
CA PHE A 26 -3.62 11.59 15.90
C PHE A 26 -4.19 12.83 16.59
N ASP A 27 -3.35 13.63 17.25
CA ASP A 27 -3.77 14.89 17.89
C ASP A 27 -3.86 16.04 16.88
N ASP A 28 -3.11 15.95 15.78
CA ASP A 28 -3.13 16.90 14.67
C ASP A 28 -3.09 16.15 13.33
N LEU A 29 -4.24 16.01 12.69
CA LEU A 29 -4.42 15.31 11.41
C LEU A 29 -4.15 16.19 10.18
N SER A 30 -3.60 17.40 10.37
CA SER A 30 -3.22 18.27 9.25
C SER A 30 -2.23 17.59 8.31
N TRP A 31 -2.20 18.06 7.06
CA TRP A 31 -1.26 17.57 6.07
C TRP A 31 0.18 17.85 6.50
N GLU A 32 0.43 19.02 7.08
CA GLU A 32 1.73 19.47 7.55
C GLU A 32 2.29 18.55 8.64
N ALA A 33 1.46 18.13 9.61
CA ALA A 33 1.88 17.24 10.69
C ALA A 33 2.09 15.78 10.25
N ASN A 34 1.43 15.36 9.15
CA ASN A 34 1.39 13.96 8.71
C ASN A 34 1.85 13.74 7.26
N GLN A 35 2.58 14.69 6.68
CA GLN A 35 2.94 14.66 5.25
C GLN A 35 3.63 13.34 4.87
N SER A 36 4.58 12.89 5.69
CA SER A 36 5.31 11.64 5.47
C SER A 36 4.41 10.39 5.54
N PRO A 37 3.67 10.13 6.64
CA PRO A 37 2.77 8.97 6.70
C PRO A 37 1.65 9.02 5.65
N TYR A 38 1.09 10.19 5.33
CA TYR A 38 0.10 10.32 4.26
C TYR A 38 0.66 10.01 2.88
N THR A 39 1.84 10.53 2.55
CA THR A 39 2.50 10.20 1.28
C THR A 39 2.79 8.70 1.18
N GLY A 40 3.26 8.09 2.28
CA GLY A 40 3.48 6.64 2.36
C GLY A 40 2.19 5.83 2.17
N LEU A 41 1.08 6.26 2.77
CA LEU A 41 -0.23 5.64 2.60
C LEU A 41 -0.72 5.72 1.16
N ILE A 42 -0.60 6.88 0.53
CA ILE A 42 -0.99 7.07 -0.88
C ILE A 42 -0.20 6.11 -1.78
N ILE A 43 1.11 6.01 -1.60
CA ILE A 43 1.96 5.10 -2.38
C ILE A 43 1.57 3.64 -2.12
N ALA A 44 1.39 3.24 -0.86
CA ALA A 44 1.01 1.88 -0.50
C ALA A 44 -0.34 1.48 -1.11
N VAL A 45 -1.32 2.38 -1.10
CA VAL A 45 -2.63 2.17 -1.74
C VAL A 45 -2.48 2.01 -3.25
N LEU A 46 -1.71 2.88 -3.93
CA LEU A 46 -1.49 2.77 -5.38
C LEU A 46 -0.82 1.44 -5.76
N ILE A 47 0.19 1.01 -5.01
CA ILE A 47 0.85 -0.28 -5.21
C ILE A 47 -0.14 -1.42 -4.96
N GLY A 48 -0.90 -1.37 -3.87
CA GLY A 48 -1.92 -2.37 -3.54
C GLY A 48 -2.96 -2.53 -4.65
N VAL A 49 -3.47 -1.42 -5.18
CA VAL A 49 -4.40 -1.41 -6.33
C VAL A 49 -3.74 -2.05 -7.54
N LEU A 50 -2.51 -1.68 -7.88
CA LEU A 50 -1.81 -2.22 -9.04
C LEU A 50 -1.58 -3.74 -8.94
N VAL A 51 -1.16 -4.23 -7.77
CA VAL A 51 -0.98 -5.66 -7.50
C VAL A 51 -2.33 -6.39 -7.59
N THR A 52 -3.39 -5.82 -7.02
CA THR A 52 -4.73 -6.41 -7.03
C THR A 52 -5.29 -6.49 -8.46
N VAL A 53 -5.14 -5.43 -9.26
CA VAL A 53 -5.58 -5.40 -10.65
C VAL A 53 -4.85 -6.47 -11.47
N ARG A 54 -3.54 -6.63 -11.28
CA ARG A 54 -2.74 -7.69 -11.94
C ARG A 54 -3.18 -9.10 -11.53
N LEU A 55 -3.55 -9.29 -10.27
CA LEU A 55 -4.08 -10.57 -9.79
C LEU A 55 -5.42 -10.93 -10.42
N ILE A 56 -6.33 -9.96 -10.55
CA ILE A 56 -7.68 -10.15 -11.09
C ILE A 56 -7.66 -10.35 -12.61
N LYS A 57 -6.97 -9.48 -13.34
CA LYS A 57 -6.96 -9.52 -14.82
C LYS A 57 -6.04 -10.61 -15.38
N GLY A 58 -5.24 -11.25 -14.54
CA GLY A 58 -4.08 -12.02 -14.99
C GLY A 58 -3.01 -11.07 -15.55
N GLU A 59 -1.76 -11.54 -15.63
CA GLU A 59 -0.74 -10.76 -16.32
C GLU A 59 -1.18 -10.56 -17.77
N PRO A 60 -1.21 -9.32 -18.31
CA PRO A 60 -1.28 -9.16 -19.75
C PRO A 60 -0.10 -9.94 -20.32
N LYS A 61 -0.38 -10.84 -21.27
CA LYS A 61 0.66 -11.54 -22.02
C LYS A 61 1.46 -10.46 -22.74
N ILE A 62 2.61 -10.10 -22.18
CA ILE A 62 3.65 -9.35 -22.89
C ILE A 62 4.18 -10.25 -23.99
#